data_AF-A0A5B7JIB9-F1
#
_entry.id   AF-A0A5B7JIB9-F1
#
_cell.length_a   1.000
_cell.length_b   1.000
_cell.length_c   1.000
_cell.angle_alpha   90.00
_cell.angle_beta   90.00
_cell.angle_gamma   90.00
#
_symmetry.space_group_name_H-M   'P 1'
#
loop_
_entity.id
_entity.type
_entity.pdbx_description
1 polymer ?
#
loop_
_entity_poly.entity_id
_entity_poly.type
_entity_poly.pdbx_seq_one_letter_code
_entity_poly.pdbx_strand_id
1 'polypeptide(L)' 'MGDDMPGKTTPNLTDEILNTNGYSPDPKAGALGSPVEIPTWDSARMQKLYHINRFNLLASDRIPVNRTLPDIRKKK' A
#
# COMPACT_ATOMS: atom_id res chain seq x y z
N MET A 1 18.14 -6.56 13.00
CA MET A 1 16.70 -6.29 12.78
C MET A 1 16.27 -5.26 13.81
N GLY A 2 15.71 -4.12 13.40
CA GLY A 2 15.19 -3.09 14.31
C GLY A 2 15.91 -1.76 14.19
N ASP A 3 15.72 -1.07 13.06
CA ASP A 3 16.15 0.32 12.92
C ASP A 3 15.00 1.23 13.42
N ASP A 4 14.85 1.26 14.74
CA ASP A 4 13.97 2.21 15.42
C ASP A 4 14.71 3.55 15.49
N MET A 5 14.65 4.32 14.40
CA MET A 5 15.22 5.66 14.36
C MET A 5 14.65 6.52 15.52
N PRO A 6 15.50 7.17 16.33
CA PRO A 6 15.05 8.00 17.45
C PRO A 6 14.36 9.25 16.89
N GLY A 7 13.03 9.31 17.01
CA GLY A 7 12.23 10.44 16.54
C GLY A 7 10.91 10.06 15.86
N LYS A 8 10.64 8.77 15.59
CA LYS A 8 9.31 8.35 15.11
C LYS A 8 8.33 8.30 16.28
N THR A 9 7.58 9.38 16.44
CA THR A 9 6.35 9.40 17.24
C THR A 9 5.47 8.25 16.79
N THR A 10 5.22 7.26 17.65
CA THR A 10 4.08 6.36 17.47
C THR A 10 2.85 7.26 17.39
N PRO A 11 2.19 7.39 16.22
CA PRO A 11 0.98 8.19 16.18
C PRO A 11 -0.04 7.52 17.10
N ASN A 12 -0.77 8.32 17.88
CA ASN A 12 -1.94 7.81 18.59
C ASN A 12 -2.93 7.31 17.53
N LEU A 13 -2.94 5.99 17.28
CA LEU A 13 -3.82 5.36 16.30
C LEU A 13 -5.25 5.47 16.84
N THR A 14 -6.06 6.33 16.21
CA THR A 14 -7.51 6.33 16.46
C THR A 14 -8.15 5.17 15.68
N ASP A 15 -9.24 4.61 16.20
CA ASP A 15 -9.99 3.53 15.55
C ASP A 15 -10.47 3.92 14.13
N GLU A 16 -10.67 5.22 13.89
CA GLU A 16 -11.00 5.77 12.57
C GLU A 16 -9.88 5.53 11.55
N ILE A 17 -8.61 5.66 11.95
CA ILE A 17 -7.46 5.45 11.06
C ILE A 17 -7.33 3.95 10.71
N LEU A 18 -7.64 3.06 11.66
CA LEU A 18 -7.57 1.62 11.47
C LEU A 18 -8.71 1.08 10.60
N ASN A 19 -9.92 1.66 10.72
CA ASN A 19 -11.12 1.11 10.10
C ASN A 19 -11.56 1.82 8.81
N THR A 20 -10.89 2.90 8.41
CA THR A 20 -11.21 3.59 7.14
C THR A 20 -10.63 2.82 5.96
N ASN A 21 -11.46 2.06 5.24
CA ASN A 21 -11.11 1.45 3.96
C ASN A 21 -11.33 2.46 2.82
N GLY A 22 -10.27 2.79 2.07
CA GLY A 22 -10.29 3.73 0.94
C GLY A 22 -10.42 3.06 -0.42
N TYR A 23 -10.91 1.81 -0.47
CA TYR A 23 -10.96 0.99 -1.68
C TYR A 23 -11.69 1.69 -2.83
N SER A 24 -10.92 2.07 -3.84
CA SER A 24 -11.37 2.74 -5.06
C SER A 24 -10.45 2.29 -6.19
N PRO A 25 -10.65 1.07 -6.71
CA PRO A 25 -9.73 0.46 -7.65
C PRO A 25 -9.77 1.14 -9.03
N ASP A 26 -8.60 1.33 -9.63
CA ASP A 26 -8.46 1.67 -11.05
C ASP A 26 -8.18 0.37 -11.83
N PRO A 27 -8.97 0.01 -12.85
CA PRO A 27 -8.75 -1.19 -13.67
C PRO A 27 -7.33 -1.31 -14.24
N LYS A 28 -6.61 -0.21 -14.43
CA LYS A 28 -5.24 -0.18 -14.95
C LYS A 28 -4.17 -0.28 -13.87
N ALA A 29 -4.47 0.09 -12.62
CA ALA A 29 -3.50 0.07 -11.54
C ALA A 29 -3.10 -1.37 -11.20
N GLY A 30 -1.80 -1.66 -11.27
CA GLY A 30 -1.29 -2.99 -10.96
C GLY A 30 -1.59 -4.06 -12.01
N ALA A 31 -2.17 -3.68 -13.15
CA ALA A 31 -2.46 -4.59 -14.26
C ALA A 31 -1.16 -5.20 -14.79
N LEU A 32 -1.16 -6.50 -15.08
CA LEU A 32 0.02 -7.23 -15.55
C LEU A 32 1.27 -7.04 -14.66
N GLY A 33 1.07 -6.78 -13.37
CA GLY A 33 2.18 -6.56 -12.43
C GLY A 33 2.88 -5.22 -12.58
N SER A 34 2.30 -4.26 -13.31
CA SER A 34 2.84 -2.90 -13.39
C SER A 34 2.92 -2.23 -12.01
N PRO A 35 3.94 -1.39 -11.75
CA PRO A 35 4.05 -0.66 -10.48
C PRO A 35 2.90 0.34 -10.33
N VAL A 36 2.48 0.56 -9.08
CA VAL A 36 1.45 1.57 -8.74
C VAL A 36 2.11 2.66 -7.91
N GLU A 37 2.14 3.86 -8.47
CA GLU A 37 2.71 5.03 -7.81
C GLU A 37 1.64 5.78 -7.02
N ILE A 38 1.99 6.18 -5.79
CA ILE A 38 1.16 7.01 -4.93
C ILE A 38 1.64 8.46 -5.06
N PRO A 39 0.73 9.42 -5.29
CA PRO A 39 1.11 10.82 -5.39
C PRO A 39 1.72 11.33 -4.09
N THR A 40 2.62 12.30 -4.20
CA THR A 40 3.44 12.78 -3.08
C THR A 40 2.61 13.41 -1.96
N TRP A 41 1.46 13.99 -2.25
CA TRP A 41 0.56 14.55 -1.23
C TRP A 41 -0.02 13.48 -0.28
N ASP A 42 -0.14 12.23 -0.75
CA ASP A 42 -0.64 11.10 0.05
C ASP A 42 0.50 10.36 0.80
N SER A 43 1.75 10.78 0.62
CA SER A 43 2.93 10.10 1.17
C SER A 43 2.91 10.00 2.70
N ALA A 44 2.42 11.03 3.40
CA ALA A 44 2.34 11.01 4.86
C ALA A 44 1.33 9.95 5.37
N ARG A 45 0.17 9.83 4.70
CA ARG A 45 -0.84 8.80 5.01
C ARG A 45 -0.32 7.41 4.69
N MET A 46 0.36 7.27 3.54
CA MET A 46 1.02 6.03 3.13
C MET A 46 2.02 5.56 4.19
N GLN A 47 2.91 6.43 4.67
CA GLN A 47 3.93 6.08 5.66
C GLN A 47 3.32 5.63 6.99
N LYS A 48 2.24 6.29 7.46
CA LYS A 48 1.51 5.88 8.68
C LYS A 48 0.91 4.48 8.51
N LEU A 49 0.17 4.26 7.42
CA LEU A 49 -0.47 2.97 7.15
C LEU A 49 0.56 1.85 6.95
N TYR A 50 1.68 2.15 6.29
CA TYR A 50 2.80 1.23 6.13
C TYR A 50 3.47 0.90 7.47
N HIS A 51 3.61 1.86 8.37
CA HIS A 51 4.20 1.60 9.68
C HIS A 51 3.38 0.58 10.49
N ILE A 52 2.05 0.64 10.37
CA ILE A 52 1.11 -0.24 11.06
C ILE A 52 1.06 -1.62 10.39
N ASN A 53 0.77 -1.65 9.09
CA ASN A 53 0.45 -2.88 8.36
C ASN A 53 1.68 -3.55 7.75
N ARG A 54 2.81 -2.84 7.68
CA ARG A 54 4.03 -3.25 6.95
C ARG A 54 3.82 -3.45 5.44
N PHE A 55 2.69 -3.00 4.91
CA PHE A 55 2.33 -2.99 3.49
C PHE A 55 1.76 -1.62 3.09
N ASN A 56 1.91 -1.26 1.81
CA ASN A 56 1.34 -0.03 1.29
C ASN A 56 -0.15 -0.24 0.96
N LEU A 57 -1.01 0.00 1.97
CA LEU A 57 -2.46 -0.13 1.81
C LEU A 57 -3.04 0.87 0.78
N LEU A 58 -2.52 2.10 0.70
CA LEU A 58 -3.01 3.07 -0.30
C LEU A 58 -2.78 2.61 -1.74
N ALA A 59 -1.71 1.85 -2.00
CA ALA A 59 -1.50 1.21 -3.29
C ALA A 59 -2.43 0.02 -3.49
N SER A 60 -2.61 -0.81 -2.46
CA SER A 60 -3.51 -1.96 -2.50
C SER A 60 -4.96 -1.54 -2.78
N ASP A 61 -5.43 -0.45 -2.17
CA ASP A 61 -6.80 0.07 -2.32
C ASP A 61 -7.12 0.52 -3.75
N ARG A 62 -6.09 0.84 -4.54
CA ARG A 62 -6.20 1.20 -5.95
C ARG A 62 -6.11 0.00 -6.88
N ILE A 63 -5.61 -1.14 -6.41
CA ILE A 63 -5.45 -2.35 -7.22
C ILE A 63 -6.76 -3.14 -7.18
N PRO A 64 -7.35 -3.51 -8.33
CA PRO A 64 -8.54 -4.34 -8.35
C PRO A 64 -8.22 -5.73 -7.79
N VAL A 65 -9.08 -6.23 -6.92
CA VAL A 65 -8.93 -7.56 -6.27
C VAL A 65 -8.78 -8.70 -7.28
N ASN A 66 -9.38 -8.55 -8.46
CA ASN A 66 -9.38 -9.52 -9.55
C ASN A 66 -8.38 -9.19 -10.68
N ARG A 67 -7.25 -8.52 -10.38
CA ARG A 67 -6.21 -8.26 -11.40
C ARG A 67 -5.51 -9.53 -11.89
N THR A 68 -4.97 -9.46 -13.12
CA THR A 68 -4.17 -10.53 -13.73
C THR A 68 -2.67 -10.26 -13.60
N LEU A 69 -1.88 -11.32 -13.53
CA LEU A 69 -0.41 -11.27 -13.48
C LEU A 69 0.20 -11.96 -14.72
N PRO A 70 1.35 -11.47 -15.21
CA PRO A 70 2.08 -12.13 -16.27
C PRO A 70 2.69 -13.43 -15.75
N ASP A 71 2.72 -14.45 -16.59
CA ASP A 71 3.39 -15.71 -16.25
C ASP A 71 4.91 -15.55 -16.38
N ILE A 72 5.60 -15.52 -15.24
CA ILE A 72 7.07 -15.41 -15.16
C ILE A 72 7.78 -16.77 -15.07
N ARG A 73 7.04 -17.89 -15.12
CA ARG A 73 7.62 -19.23 -14.98
C ARG A 73 8.48 -19.56 -16.21
N LYS A 74 9.63 -20.23 -15.97
CA LYS A 74 10.51 -20.68 -17.06
C LYS A 74 9.76 -21.68 -17.94
N LYS A 75 9.79 -21.48 -19.26
CA LYS A 75 9.33 -22.47 -20.23
C LYS A 75 10.31 -23.65 -20.21
N LYS A 76 9.77 -24.87 -20.22
CA LYS A 76 10.54 -26.12 -20.26
C LYS A 76 11.17 -26.32 -21.63
#